data_AF-A0A8K0G7V9-F1
#
_entry.id   AF-A0A8K0G7V9-F1
#
_cell.length_a   1.000
_cell.length_b   1.000
_cell.length_c   1.000
_cell.angle_alpha   90.00
_cell.angle_beta   90.00
_cell.angle_gamma   90.00
#
_symmetry.space_group_name_H-M   'P 1'
#
loop_
_entity.id
_entity.type
_entity.pdbx_description
1 polymer ?
#
loop_
_entity_poly.entity_id
_entity_poly.type
_entity_poly.pdbx_seq_one_letter_code
_entity_poly.pdbx_strand_id
1 'polypeptide(L)'
;MDKWLIKGQNKNKRDNPKLERKRKPEEISEASTSSAEADAAPGSRSASGSLTTSQRIHKRTCVDRVLEQYIPLRAYLTEAVFSDPSKTTKEMLMTMNNQFTVVYLEFMSYVLSLVTNFNTLFQSETSLLHKLKPEVENLLKTLSANFMKISYVKSCANILNADFRNATHILGLDEMNIGVKAGESMENLKKDKNVPRAAIADFYKTCQELYIELTSDITQRFDFRDPLFSIISALNSSEAQHFKIKSPKRFPVVNKFVTTQKLDDEWRAHAMLNFAQHGFKLHGDNIDAECYW
;
A
#
# COMPACT_ATOMS: atom_id res chain seq x y z
N MET A 1 15.05 -29.18 5.82
CA MET A 1 15.18 -30.00 4.61
C MET A 1 13.83 -30.63 4.32
N ASP A 2 13.38 -30.44 3.08
CA ASP A 2 12.34 -31.15 2.32
C ASP A 2 10.88 -31.09 2.75
N LYS A 3 10.11 -30.22 2.07
CA LYS A 3 8.72 -30.47 1.63
C LYS A 3 8.18 -29.38 0.69
N TRP A 4 8.85 -29.13 -0.44
CA TRP A 4 8.25 -28.38 -1.56
C TRP A 4 8.75 -28.93 -2.89
N LEU A 5 8.13 -30.02 -3.37
CA LEU A 5 8.28 -30.49 -4.74
C LEU A 5 7.05 -31.34 -5.10
N ILE A 6 6.49 -31.03 -6.28
CA ILE A 6 5.51 -31.80 -7.08
C ILE A 6 4.03 -31.61 -6.71
N LYS A 7 3.33 -30.77 -7.49
CA LYS A 7 2.29 -31.23 -8.43
C LYS A 7 1.77 -30.06 -9.30
N GLY A 8 2.25 -30.02 -10.54
CA GLY A 8 1.46 -29.55 -11.67
C GLY A 8 1.04 -30.76 -12.51
N GLN A 9 -0.21 -30.74 -13.01
CA GLN A 9 -0.69 -31.26 -14.31
C GLN A 9 -2.20 -31.57 -14.25
N ASN A 10 -2.96 -30.69 -14.92
CA ASN A 10 -3.90 -30.98 -16.02
C ASN A 10 -5.07 -31.96 -15.80
N LYS A 11 -6.31 -31.50 -16.03
CA LYS A 11 -7.36 -32.26 -16.75
C LYS A 11 -8.52 -31.37 -17.25
N ASN A 12 -8.98 -31.78 -18.42
CA ASN A 12 -9.85 -31.12 -19.41
C ASN A 12 -11.34 -31.49 -19.21
N LYS A 13 -12.23 -30.61 -19.73
CA LYS A 13 -13.59 -30.83 -20.30
C LYS A 13 -14.69 -31.58 -19.51
N ARG A 14 -15.87 -30.94 -19.42
CA ARG A 14 -17.17 -31.44 -19.97
C ARG A 14 -18.33 -30.44 -19.77
N ASP A 15 -18.85 -29.97 -20.91
CA ASP A 15 -20.25 -29.88 -21.36
C ASP A 15 -21.42 -29.60 -20.38
N ASN A 16 -22.08 -28.44 -20.63
CA ASN A 16 -23.52 -28.04 -20.66
C ASN A 16 -24.63 -29.14 -20.56
N PRO A 17 -25.96 -28.85 -20.39
CA PRO A 17 -26.67 -27.57 -20.54
C PRO A 17 -27.90 -27.27 -19.61
N LYS A 18 -28.36 -26.00 -19.70
CA LYS A 18 -29.74 -25.45 -19.70
C LYS A 18 -30.89 -26.25 -19.05
N LEU A 19 -31.62 -25.58 -18.15
CA LEU A 19 -33.08 -25.71 -18.06
C LEU A 19 -33.76 -24.35 -17.90
N GLU A 20 -34.65 -24.10 -18.85
CA GLU A 20 -35.43 -22.93 -19.14
C GLU A 20 -36.86 -23.20 -18.64
N ARG A 21 -37.50 -22.28 -17.91
CA ARG A 21 -38.98 -22.25 -17.85
C ARG A 21 -39.52 -20.83 -17.62
N LYS A 22 -40.47 -20.51 -18.48
CA LYS A 22 -41.16 -19.24 -18.77
C LYS A 22 -42.17 -18.85 -17.67
N ARG A 23 -42.30 -17.54 -17.39
CA ARG A 23 -43.47 -16.62 -17.56
C ARG A 23 -44.83 -17.20 -17.14
N LYS A 24 -45.70 -16.51 -16.37
CA LYS A 24 -46.47 -15.27 -16.73
C LYS A 24 -47.32 -14.80 -15.48
N PRO A 25 -48.20 -13.76 -15.53
CA PRO A 25 -48.30 -12.66 -14.55
C PRO A 25 -49.71 -12.48 -13.91
N GLU A 26 -49.92 -11.45 -13.06
CA GLU A 26 -51.16 -10.64 -12.84
C GLU A 26 -50.95 -9.76 -11.58
N GLU A 27 -50.88 -8.43 -11.72
CA GLU A 27 -51.92 -7.38 -11.54
C GLU A 27 -52.32 -7.06 -10.07
N ILE A 28 -51.85 -5.91 -9.55
CA ILE A 28 -52.56 -4.63 -9.20
C ILE A 28 -53.21 -4.62 -7.81
N SER A 29 -52.73 -3.76 -6.89
CA SER A 29 -53.49 -2.62 -6.33
C SER A 29 -52.77 -1.94 -5.14
N GLU A 30 -52.63 -0.62 -5.26
CA GLU A 30 -52.90 0.44 -4.26
C GLU A 30 -52.23 0.51 -2.87
N ALA A 31 -51.70 1.73 -2.63
CA ALA A 31 -51.87 2.59 -1.45
C ALA A 31 -51.10 2.31 -0.12
N SER A 32 -50.14 3.22 0.11
CA SER A 32 -50.05 4.12 1.28
C SER A 32 -49.61 3.60 2.67
N THR A 33 -48.52 4.25 3.13
CA THR A 33 -48.21 4.73 4.51
C THR A 33 -47.64 3.79 5.58
N SER A 34 -46.53 4.28 6.15
CA SER A 34 -46.16 4.26 7.58
C SER A 34 -45.42 3.04 8.16
N SER A 35 -44.16 3.32 8.53
CA SER A 35 -43.39 2.87 9.70
C SER A 35 -43.68 1.50 10.35
N ALA A 36 -42.67 0.63 10.40
CA ALA A 36 -42.08 0.10 11.63
C ALA A 36 -40.97 -0.93 11.33
N GLU A 37 -40.01 -1.00 12.25
CA GLU A 37 -38.88 -1.93 12.34
C GLU A 37 -39.25 -3.42 12.24
N ALA A 38 -38.37 -4.23 11.61
CA ALA A 38 -37.69 -5.38 12.22
C ALA A 38 -37.10 -6.35 11.18
N ASP A 39 -35.90 -6.84 11.50
CA ASP A 39 -35.31 -8.13 11.14
C ASP A 39 -35.07 -8.52 9.66
N ALA A 40 -33.78 -8.57 9.29
CA ALA A 40 -33.28 -9.50 8.29
C ALA A 40 -31.90 -10.07 8.68
N ALA A 41 -31.87 -11.40 8.67
CA ALA A 41 -30.79 -12.34 8.99
C ALA A 41 -29.50 -12.15 8.14
N PRO A 42 -28.38 -12.82 8.51
CA PRO A 42 -27.05 -12.52 8.00
C PRO A 42 -26.83 -13.12 6.60
N GLY A 43 -26.82 -12.26 5.59
CA GLY A 43 -26.41 -12.59 4.23
C GLY A 43 -24.88 -12.68 4.12
N SER A 44 -24.41 -13.88 3.88
CA SER A 44 -23.07 -14.25 3.39
C SER A 44 -22.34 -13.15 2.60
N ARG A 45 -21.31 -12.54 3.20
CA ARG A 45 -20.32 -11.76 2.46
C ARG A 45 -19.11 -12.63 2.18
N SER A 46 -18.90 -12.88 0.89
CA SER A 46 -17.71 -13.48 0.33
C SER A 46 -16.45 -12.81 0.86
N ALA A 47 -15.55 -13.61 1.43
CA ALA A 47 -14.23 -13.21 1.84
C ALA A 47 -13.35 -12.94 0.61
N SER A 48 -13.40 -11.71 0.08
CA SER A 48 -12.30 -11.15 -0.70
C SER A 48 -11.52 -10.21 0.22
N GLY A 49 -10.36 -10.67 0.69
CA GLY A 49 -9.57 -10.04 1.74
C GLY A 49 -8.98 -8.69 1.36
N SER A 50 -9.76 -7.62 1.50
CA SER A 50 -9.21 -6.27 1.68
C SER A 50 -8.87 -6.09 3.17
N LEU A 51 -7.58 -6.16 3.52
CA LEU A 51 -7.09 -5.83 4.86
C LEU A 51 -7.54 -4.40 5.23
N THR A 52 -8.24 -4.24 6.35
CA THR A 52 -8.72 -2.93 6.83
C THR A 52 -7.56 -2.07 7.31
N THR A 53 -7.70 -0.74 7.24
CA THR A 53 -6.68 0.23 7.64
C THR A 53 -6.18 0.01 9.09
N SER A 54 -7.10 -0.34 10.00
CA SER A 54 -6.77 -0.70 11.39
C SER A 54 -5.86 -1.93 11.49
N GLN A 55 -5.99 -2.91 10.58
CA GLN A 55 -5.14 -4.11 10.56
C GLN A 55 -3.71 -3.80 10.11
N ARG A 56 -3.49 -2.79 9.25
CA ARG A 56 -2.14 -2.44 8.75
C ARG A 56 -1.32 -1.69 9.80
N ILE A 57 -1.94 -0.72 10.51
CA ILE A 57 -1.31 -0.01 11.63
C ILE A 57 -1.00 -1.00 12.76
N HIS A 58 -1.95 -1.87 13.11
CA HIS A 58 -1.78 -2.86 14.16
C HIS A 58 -0.58 -3.79 13.92
N LYS A 59 -0.33 -4.18 12.67
CA LYS A 59 0.82 -5.02 12.32
C LYS A 59 2.16 -4.34 12.62
N ARG A 60 2.30 -3.04 12.35
CA ARG A 60 3.52 -2.29 12.69
C ARG A 60 3.71 -2.24 14.21
N THR A 61 2.70 -1.81 14.95
CA THR A 61 2.76 -1.74 16.42
C THR A 61 3.06 -3.10 17.05
N CYS A 62 2.56 -4.20 16.47
CA CYS A 62 2.87 -5.54 16.91
C CYS A 62 4.36 -5.86 16.73
N VAL A 63 4.92 -5.61 15.54
CA VAL A 63 6.36 -5.84 15.26
C VAL A 63 7.25 -5.01 16.19
N ASP A 64 6.94 -3.73 16.37
CA ASP A 64 7.72 -2.84 17.23
C ASP A 64 7.69 -3.31 18.70
N ARG A 65 6.51 -3.74 19.21
CA ARG A 65 6.39 -4.31 20.57
C ARG A 65 7.17 -5.62 20.72
N VAL A 66 7.16 -6.48 19.71
CA VAL A 66 7.93 -7.73 19.74
C VAL A 66 9.43 -7.43 19.76
N LEU A 67 9.90 -6.42 19.02
CA LEU A 67 11.29 -5.97 19.07
C LEU A 67 11.67 -5.41 20.44
N GLU A 68 10.82 -4.56 21.04
CA GLU A 68 11.04 -4.01 22.38
C GLU A 68 11.11 -5.09 23.47
N GLN A 69 10.24 -6.10 23.37
CA GLN A 69 10.14 -7.18 24.34
C GLN A 69 10.94 -8.43 23.94
N TYR A 70 11.84 -8.34 22.95
CA TYR A 70 12.49 -9.52 22.38
C TYR A 70 13.31 -10.29 23.41
N ILE A 71 14.10 -9.59 24.23
CA ILE A 71 14.93 -10.22 25.27
C ILE A 71 14.05 -10.83 26.38
N PRO A 72 13.10 -10.08 27.00
CA PRO A 72 12.17 -10.65 27.98
C PRO A 72 11.37 -11.85 27.47
N LEU A 73 10.87 -11.78 26.23
CA LEU A 73 10.05 -12.85 25.65
C LEU A 73 10.88 -14.12 25.40
N ARG A 74 12.15 -13.97 24.97
CA ARG A 74 13.06 -15.12 24.83
C ARG A 74 13.34 -15.78 26.18
N ALA A 75 13.56 -14.98 27.24
CA ALA A 75 13.77 -15.50 28.59
C ALA A 75 12.52 -16.24 29.11
N TYR A 76 11.35 -15.64 28.93
CA TYR A 76 10.06 -16.24 29.27
C TYR A 76 9.83 -17.57 28.55
N LEU A 77 10.06 -17.63 27.23
CA LEU A 77 9.89 -18.87 26.46
C LEU A 77 10.90 -19.95 26.86
N THR A 78 12.12 -19.56 27.26
CA THR A 78 13.13 -20.49 27.76
C THR A 78 12.64 -21.17 29.04
N GLU A 79 12.13 -20.38 29.98
CA GLU A 79 11.55 -20.88 31.23
C GLU A 79 10.28 -21.70 30.98
N ALA A 80 9.41 -21.25 30.06
CA ALA A 80 8.18 -21.95 29.71
C ALA A 80 8.47 -23.31 29.07
N VAL A 81 9.49 -23.45 28.22
CA VAL A 81 9.90 -24.75 27.67
C VAL A 81 10.45 -25.67 28.75
N PHE A 82 11.14 -25.12 29.76
CA PHE A 82 11.65 -25.89 30.90
C PHE A 82 10.52 -26.39 31.80
N SER A 83 9.56 -25.52 32.11
CA SER A 83 8.43 -25.81 33.01
C SER A 83 7.32 -26.65 32.36
N ASP A 84 6.88 -26.31 31.14
CA ASP A 84 5.84 -27.01 30.39
C ASP A 84 6.15 -27.07 28.88
N PRO A 85 6.82 -28.14 28.42
CA PRO A 85 7.33 -28.25 27.06
C PRO A 85 6.24 -28.52 26.01
N SER A 86 5.47 -27.50 25.65
CA SER A 86 4.57 -27.58 24.50
C SER A 86 5.35 -27.53 23.18
N LYS A 87 4.83 -28.20 22.13
CA LYS A 87 5.41 -28.16 20.79
C LYS A 87 5.51 -26.72 20.27
N THR A 88 4.46 -25.93 20.48
CA THR A 88 4.37 -24.53 20.06
C THR A 88 5.43 -23.66 20.75
N THR A 89 5.60 -23.79 22.07
CA THR A 89 6.59 -23.02 22.83
C THR A 89 8.01 -23.33 22.37
N LYS A 90 8.30 -24.59 22.05
CA LYS A 90 9.60 -25.01 21.49
C LYS A 90 9.86 -24.41 20.11
N GLU A 91 8.87 -24.42 19.22
CA GLU A 91 8.98 -23.82 17.88
C GLU A 91 9.15 -22.29 17.95
N MET A 92 8.43 -21.62 18.85
CA MET A 92 8.60 -20.19 19.10
C MET A 92 9.99 -19.87 19.64
N LEU A 93 10.49 -20.63 20.60
CA LEU A 93 11.84 -20.46 21.15
C LEU A 93 12.92 -20.71 20.08
N MET A 94 12.76 -21.74 19.25
CA MET A 94 13.66 -22.01 18.12
C MET A 94 13.68 -20.84 17.14
N THR A 95 12.52 -20.26 16.85
CA THR A 95 12.39 -19.07 15.99
C THR A 95 13.08 -17.88 16.62
N MET A 96 12.89 -17.63 17.92
CA MET A 96 13.52 -16.50 18.62
C MET A 96 15.03 -16.66 18.82
N ASN A 97 15.52 -17.90 18.85
CA ASN A 97 16.96 -18.20 18.91
C ASN A 97 17.64 -18.12 17.53
N ASN A 98 16.87 -18.08 16.44
CA ASN A 98 17.43 -17.83 15.13
C ASN A 98 17.89 -16.36 15.02
N GLN A 99 19.18 -16.18 14.79
CA GLN A 99 19.84 -14.88 14.65
C GLN A 99 19.26 -13.98 13.54
N PHE A 100 18.64 -14.56 12.50
CA PHE A 100 18.01 -13.79 11.42
C PHE A 100 16.61 -13.26 11.79
N THR A 101 15.98 -13.79 12.84
CA THR A 101 14.62 -13.39 13.23
C THR A 101 14.56 -11.94 13.67
N VAL A 102 15.50 -11.49 14.50
CA VAL A 102 15.58 -10.07 14.91
C VAL A 102 15.77 -9.18 13.69
N VAL A 103 16.73 -9.53 12.83
CA VAL A 103 17.04 -8.73 11.63
C VAL A 103 15.84 -8.65 10.69
N TYR A 104 15.09 -9.75 10.55
CA TYR A 104 13.87 -9.77 9.76
C TYR A 104 12.78 -8.89 10.38
N LEU A 105 12.60 -8.91 11.70
CA LEU A 105 11.65 -8.04 12.39
C LEU A 105 12.03 -6.55 12.25
N GLU A 106 13.31 -6.22 12.32
CA GLU A 106 13.81 -4.86 12.09
C GLU A 106 13.54 -4.39 10.65
N PHE A 107 13.79 -5.26 9.67
CA PHE A 107 13.44 -5.02 8.27
C PHE A 107 11.93 -4.82 8.10
N MET A 108 11.11 -5.67 8.72
CA MET A 108 9.66 -5.54 8.67
C MET A 108 9.18 -4.24 9.33
N SER A 109 9.77 -3.83 10.45
CA SER A 109 9.47 -2.53 11.10
C SER A 109 9.74 -1.37 10.13
N TYR A 110 10.88 -1.40 9.43
CA TYR A 110 11.21 -0.41 8.41
C TYR A 110 10.19 -0.39 7.26
N VAL A 111 9.94 -1.52 6.59
CA VAL A 111 9.02 -1.58 5.45
C VAL A 111 7.59 -1.20 5.86
N LEU A 112 7.13 -1.67 7.02
CA LEU A 112 5.80 -1.32 7.53
C LEU A 112 5.70 0.16 7.89
N SER A 113 6.78 0.82 8.29
CA SER A 113 6.78 2.26 8.53
C SER A 113 6.47 3.06 7.25
N LEU A 114 7.04 2.66 6.11
CA LEU A 114 6.77 3.32 4.81
C LEU A 114 5.28 3.21 4.43
N VAL A 115 4.73 2.01 4.54
CA VAL A 115 3.31 1.73 4.24
C VAL A 115 2.39 2.39 5.26
N THR A 116 2.77 2.43 6.53
CA THR A 116 1.96 3.06 7.59
C THR A 116 1.91 4.57 7.39
N ASN A 117 3.03 5.22 7.11
CA ASN A 117 3.09 6.65 6.86
C ASN A 117 2.19 7.05 5.67
N PHE A 118 2.23 6.28 4.59
CA PHE A 118 1.30 6.46 3.47
C PHE A 118 -0.17 6.32 3.90
N ASN A 119 -0.52 5.29 4.68
CA ASN A 119 -1.91 5.12 5.13
C ASN A 119 -2.37 6.21 6.09
N THR A 120 -1.49 6.69 6.97
CA THR A 120 -1.80 7.76 7.93
C THR A 120 -2.08 9.07 7.20
N LEU A 121 -1.40 9.34 6.08
CA LEU A 121 -1.68 10.51 5.25
C LEU A 121 -3.14 10.55 4.79
N PHE A 122 -3.71 9.42 4.37
CA PHE A 122 -5.10 9.33 3.90
C PHE A 122 -6.12 9.05 5.03
N GLN A 123 -5.70 9.12 6.29
CA GLN A 123 -6.59 9.07 7.45
C GLN A 123 -6.92 10.45 8.01
N SER A 124 -6.44 11.52 7.37
CA SER A 124 -6.84 12.88 7.74
C SER A 124 -8.34 13.07 7.52
N GLU A 125 -8.92 14.02 8.27
CA GLU A 125 -10.32 14.44 8.09
C GLU A 125 -10.53 15.21 6.77
N THR A 126 -9.42 15.60 6.13
CA THR A 126 -9.37 16.43 4.93
C THR A 126 -9.39 15.59 3.65
N SER A 127 -10.06 16.09 2.60
CA SER A 127 -10.17 15.38 1.32
C SER A 127 -8.89 15.49 0.49
N LEU A 128 -8.00 14.51 0.63
CA LEU A 128 -6.71 14.44 -0.06
C LEU A 128 -6.74 13.61 -1.37
N LEU A 129 -7.90 13.43 -1.99
CA LEU A 129 -8.02 12.58 -3.20
C LEU A 129 -7.09 13.03 -4.35
N HIS A 130 -6.85 14.34 -4.47
CA HIS A 130 -5.92 14.91 -5.45
C HIS A 130 -4.45 14.53 -5.21
N LYS A 131 -4.08 14.16 -3.96
CA LYS A 131 -2.76 13.66 -3.59
C LYS A 131 -2.64 12.13 -3.74
N LEU A 132 -3.75 11.40 -3.94
CA LEU A 132 -3.72 9.93 -3.96
C LEU A 132 -2.74 9.36 -4.99
N LYS A 133 -2.85 9.81 -6.24
CA LYS A 133 -1.96 9.36 -7.32
C LYS A 133 -0.49 9.70 -7.06
N PRO A 134 -0.10 10.98 -6.84
CA PRO A 134 1.31 11.31 -6.62
C PRO A 134 1.91 10.62 -5.39
N GLU A 135 1.14 10.42 -4.32
CA GLU A 135 1.63 9.73 -3.12
C GLU A 135 1.80 8.22 -3.32
N VAL A 136 0.93 7.57 -4.12
CA VAL A 136 1.14 6.16 -4.49
C VAL A 136 2.38 6.03 -5.37
N GLU A 137 2.58 6.92 -6.35
CA GLU A 137 3.79 6.92 -7.17
C GLU A 137 5.04 7.16 -6.33
N ASN A 138 4.98 8.05 -5.34
CA ASN A 138 6.08 8.32 -4.42
C ASN A 138 6.40 7.12 -3.52
N LEU A 139 5.37 6.44 -2.97
CA LEU A 139 5.54 5.21 -2.20
C LEU A 139 6.19 4.11 -3.05
N LEU A 140 5.73 3.91 -4.28
CA LEU A 140 6.29 2.93 -5.21
C LEU A 140 7.74 3.25 -5.55
N LYS A 141 8.08 4.52 -5.83
CA LYS A 141 9.46 4.95 -6.08
C LYS A 141 10.35 4.70 -4.86
N THR A 142 9.87 5.01 -3.66
CA THR A 142 10.60 4.80 -2.40
C THR A 142 10.88 3.31 -2.17
N LEU A 143 9.86 2.46 -2.31
CA LEU A 143 10.02 1.01 -2.17
C LEU A 143 10.94 0.45 -3.27
N SER A 144 10.77 0.87 -4.51
CA SER A 144 11.57 0.41 -5.65
C SER A 144 13.04 0.80 -5.53
N ALA A 145 13.33 2.00 -5.02
CA ALA A 145 14.70 2.48 -4.81
C ALA A 145 15.47 1.63 -3.78
N ASN A 146 14.79 0.83 -2.96
CA ASN A 146 15.45 -0.05 -2.01
C ASN A 146 16.03 -1.32 -2.65
N PHE A 147 15.50 -1.79 -3.79
CA PHE A 147 15.92 -3.05 -4.43
C PHE A 147 16.18 -2.95 -5.95
N MET A 148 15.91 -1.79 -6.55
CA MET A 148 16.19 -1.50 -7.97
C MET A 148 17.17 -0.35 -8.11
N LYS A 149 17.86 -0.30 -9.25
CA LYS A 149 18.76 0.78 -9.62
C LYS A 149 18.03 2.13 -9.60
N ILE A 150 18.54 3.08 -8.81
CA ILE A 150 17.98 4.43 -8.71
C ILE A 150 17.86 5.12 -10.07
N SER A 151 18.80 4.88 -10.99
CA SER A 151 18.76 5.41 -12.36
C SER A 151 17.52 4.96 -13.14
N TYR A 152 17.09 3.70 -12.97
CA TYR A 152 15.87 3.17 -13.57
C TYR A 152 14.62 3.76 -12.92
N VAL A 153 14.57 3.78 -11.59
CA VAL A 153 13.43 4.35 -10.84
C VAL A 153 13.19 5.83 -11.20
N LYS A 154 14.27 6.60 -11.41
CA LYS A 154 14.20 8.01 -11.82
C LYS A 154 13.80 8.20 -13.29
N SER A 155 14.21 7.30 -14.19
CA SER A 155 13.86 7.39 -15.62
C SER A 155 12.44 6.94 -15.93
N CYS A 156 11.80 6.20 -15.02
CA CYS A 156 10.40 5.81 -15.14
C CYS A 156 9.47 7.04 -15.09
N ALA A 157 8.97 7.45 -16.26
CA ALA A 157 7.96 8.49 -16.38
C ALA A 157 6.67 8.14 -15.61
N ASN A 158 6.30 6.85 -15.57
CA ASN A 158 5.21 6.34 -14.76
C ASN A 158 5.61 5.02 -14.09
N ILE A 159 5.87 5.06 -12.78
CA ILE A 159 6.29 3.91 -11.99
C ILE A 159 5.19 2.84 -11.86
N LEU A 160 3.92 3.18 -12.07
CA LEU A 160 2.80 2.23 -12.00
C LEU A 160 2.84 1.17 -13.10
N ASN A 161 3.56 1.45 -14.20
CA ASN A 161 3.74 0.54 -15.33
C ASN A 161 5.13 -0.11 -15.35
N ALA A 162 5.94 0.09 -14.30
CA ALA A 162 7.28 -0.47 -14.23
C ALA A 162 7.23 -1.99 -14.03
N ASP A 163 8.22 -2.69 -14.58
CA ASP A 163 8.40 -4.11 -14.33
C ASP A 163 9.35 -4.32 -13.15
N PHE A 164 8.77 -4.55 -11.97
CA PHE A 164 9.52 -4.76 -10.72
C PHE A 164 10.28 -6.10 -10.69
N ARG A 165 9.99 -7.03 -11.63
CA ARG A 165 10.65 -8.34 -11.72
C ARG A 165 11.78 -8.35 -12.75
N ASN A 166 12.04 -7.24 -13.43
CA ASN A 166 13.08 -7.19 -14.44
C ASN A 166 14.49 -7.27 -13.82
N ALA A 167 15.12 -8.42 -13.98
CA ALA A 167 16.45 -8.73 -13.45
C ALA A 167 17.56 -7.74 -13.89
N THR A 168 17.40 -7.03 -15.01
CA THR A 168 18.42 -6.05 -15.46
C THR A 168 18.50 -4.81 -14.58
N HIS A 169 17.41 -4.50 -13.89
CA HIS A 169 17.25 -3.30 -13.07
C HIS A 169 17.23 -3.58 -11.57
N ILE A 170 17.14 -4.85 -11.18
CA ILE A 170 17.27 -5.30 -9.78
C ILE A 170 18.74 -5.16 -9.33
N LEU A 171 18.92 -4.73 -8.08
CA LEU A 171 20.23 -4.59 -7.43
C LEU A 171 20.83 -5.94 -7.02
N GLY A 172 22.15 -5.98 -6.84
CA GLY A 172 22.80 -7.09 -6.14
C GLY A 172 22.23 -7.24 -4.72
N LEU A 173 22.25 -8.47 -4.19
CA LEU A 173 21.72 -8.75 -2.84
C LEU A 173 22.44 -7.94 -1.75
N ASP A 174 23.71 -7.63 -1.96
CA ASP A 174 24.59 -6.84 -1.08
C ASP A 174 24.36 -5.33 -1.17
N GLU A 175 23.78 -4.83 -2.27
CA GLU A 175 23.49 -3.42 -2.51
C GLU A 175 22.08 -3.01 -2.07
N MET A 176 21.24 -3.98 -1.68
CA MET A 176 19.85 -3.75 -1.32
C MET A 176 19.70 -3.04 0.03
N ASN A 177 18.80 -2.06 0.10
CA ASN A 177 18.47 -1.35 1.33
C ASN A 177 17.38 -2.09 2.13
N ILE A 178 17.74 -2.57 3.31
CA ILE A 178 16.82 -3.24 4.26
C ILE A 178 16.47 -2.36 5.46
N GLY A 179 16.89 -1.09 5.45
CA GLY A 179 16.76 -0.15 6.57
C GLY A 179 17.99 -0.17 7.48
N VAL A 180 18.23 0.94 8.18
CA VAL A 180 19.46 1.19 8.95
C VAL A 180 19.66 0.14 10.06
N LYS A 181 18.65 -0.09 10.90
CA LYS A 181 18.75 -1.04 12.03
C LYS A 181 19.03 -2.47 11.56
N ALA A 182 18.27 -2.96 10.58
CA ALA A 182 18.47 -4.29 10.01
C ALA A 182 19.83 -4.40 9.32
N GLY A 183 20.30 -3.33 8.66
CA GLY A 183 21.63 -3.25 8.07
C GLY A 183 22.74 -3.41 9.10
N GLU A 184 22.67 -2.66 10.21
CA GLU A 184 23.64 -2.76 11.31
C GLU A 184 23.68 -4.17 11.92
N SER A 185 22.51 -4.75 12.21
CA SER A 185 22.40 -6.13 12.71
C SER A 185 22.95 -7.16 11.72
N MET A 186 22.69 -6.98 10.42
CA MET A 186 23.21 -7.84 9.36
C MET A 186 24.73 -7.75 9.23
N GLU A 187 25.33 -6.56 9.37
CA GLU A 187 26.79 -6.39 9.38
C GLU A 187 27.44 -7.12 10.57
N ASN A 188 26.76 -7.20 11.72
CA ASN A 188 27.24 -8.02 12.84
C ASN A 188 27.20 -9.52 12.51
N LEU A 189 26.13 -9.99 11.85
CA LEU A 189 26.03 -11.40 11.41
C LEU A 189 27.07 -11.75 10.34
N LYS A 190 27.39 -10.84 9.42
CA LYS A 190 28.45 -11.04 8.41
C LYS A 190 29.84 -11.23 9.02
N LYS A 191 30.10 -10.64 10.19
CA LYS A 191 31.37 -10.77 10.93
C LYS A 191 31.49 -12.08 11.70
N ASP A 192 30.36 -12.71 12.04
CA ASP A 192 30.35 -13.98 12.75
C ASP A 192 30.69 -15.15 11.81
N LYS A 193 31.78 -15.86 12.12
CA LYS A 193 32.28 -16.99 11.33
C LYS A 193 31.34 -18.21 11.37
N ASN A 194 30.45 -18.28 12.34
CA ASN A 194 29.49 -19.39 12.48
C ASN A 194 28.28 -19.22 11.56
N VAL A 195 28.11 -18.07 10.92
CA VAL A 195 26.98 -17.79 10.04
C VAL A 195 27.33 -18.16 8.59
N PRO A 196 26.61 -19.12 7.98
CA PRO A 196 26.85 -19.46 6.58
C PRO A 196 26.51 -18.27 5.67
N ARG A 197 27.41 -17.94 4.74
CA ARG A 197 27.15 -16.90 3.72
C ARG A 197 25.91 -17.19 2.87
N ALA A 198 25.59 -18.46 2.65
CA ALA A 198 24.38 -18.88 1.96
C ALA A 198 23.11 -18.42 2.70
N ALA A 199 23.07 -18.51 4.04
CA ALA A 199 21.93 -18.08 4.83
C ALA A 199 21.71 -16.55 4.75
N ILE A 200 22.81 -15.79 4.66
CA ILE A 200 22.75 -14.33 4.44
C ILE A 200 22.15 -14.02 3.06
N ALA A 201 22.59 -14.75 2.01
CA ALA A 201 22.03 -14.59 0.68
C ALA A 201 20.53 -14.96 0.63
N ASP A 202 20.12 -16.03 1.31
CA ASP A 202 18.73 -16.46 1.42
C ASP A 202 17.85 -15.40 2.13
N PHE A 203 18.40 -14.75 3.17
CA PHE A 203 17.74 -13.62 3.83
C PHE A 203 17.49 -12.47 2.85
N TYR A 204 18.53 -12.00 2.15
CA TYR A 204 18.38 -10.90 1.19
C TYR A 204 17.44 -11.26 0.05
N LYS A 205 17.46 -12.51 -0.43
CA LYS A 205 16.50 -12.99 -1.43
C LYS A 205 15.06 -12.93 -0.92
N THR A 206 14.84 -13.27 0.35
CA THR A 206 13.52 -13.17 0.99
C THR A 206 13.07 -11.71 1.08
N CYS A 207 13.94 -10.80 1.49
CA CYS A 207 13.64 -9.36 1.53
C CYS A 207 13.36 -8.78 0.14
N GLN A 208 14.11 -9.22 -0.88
CA GLN A 208 13.92 -8.79 -2.26
C GLN A 208 12.57 -9.23 -2.81
N GLU A 209 12.20 -10.51 -2.62
CA GLU A 209 10.89 -11.01 -3.02
C GLU A 209 9.76 -10.27 -2.31
N LEU A 210 9.92 -9.94 -1.02
CA LEU A 210 8.93 -9.15 -0.29
C LEU A 210 8.73 -7.77 -0.92
N TYR A 211 9.80 -7.07 -1.30
CA TYR A 211 9.68 -5.78 -1.97
C TYR A 211 9.01 -5.87 -3.33
N ILE A 212 9.39 -6.87 -4.14
CA ILE A 212 8.81 -7.13 -5.46
C ILE A 212 7.31 -7.40 -5.33
N GLU A 213 6.92 -8.27 -4.42
CA GLU A 213 5.52 -8.63 -4.22
C GLU A 213 4.74 -7.44 -3.67
N LEU A 214 5.29 -6.70 -2.69
CA LEU A 214 4.64 -5.52 -2.12
C LEU A 214 4.39 -4.43 -3.16
N THR A 215 5.37 -4.12 -4.01
CA THR A 215 5.22 -3.13 -5.09
C THR A 215 4.20 -3.58 -6.12
N SER A 216 4.24 -4.86 -6.52
CA SER A 216 3.25 -5.46 -7.42
C SER A 216 1.83 -5.38 -6.84
N ASP A 217 1.65 -5.74 -5.57
CA ASP A 217 0.39 -5.67 -4.85
C ASP A 217 -0.19 -4.25 -4.81
N ILE A 218 0.67 -3.25 -4.57
CA ILE A 218 0.25 -1.84 -4.56
C ILE A 218 -0.24 -1.44 -5.95
N THR A 219 0.49 -1.76 -7.01
CA THR A 219 0.06 -1.42 -8.39
C THR A 219 -1.25 -2.08 -8.80
N GLN A 220 -1.52 -3.31 -8.35
CA GLN A 220 -2.77 -4.00 -8.64
C GLN A 220 -3.98 -3.40 -7.91
N ARG A 221 -3.77 -2.79 -6.73
CA ARG A 221 -4.84 -2.19 -5.93
C ARG A 221 -5.29 -0.83 -6.42
N PHE A 222 -4.42 -0.09 -7.12
CA PHE A 222 -4.70 1.28 -7.55
C PHE A 222 -4.81 1.37 -9.07
N ASP A 223 -6.03 1.59 -9.56
CA ASP A 223 -6.29 1.86 -10.98
C ASP A 223 -6.45 3.37 -11.23
N PHE A 224 -5.41 3.98 -11.82
CA PHE A 224 -5.41 5.40 -12.18
C PHE A 224 -5.70 5.65 -13.67
N ARG A 225 -6.29 4.68 -14.39
CA ARG A 225 -6.69 4.86 -15.80
C ARG A 225 -7.86 5.84 -15.95
N ASP A 226 -8.60 6.07 -14.87
CA ASP A 226 -9.73 6.98 -14.88
C ASP A 226 -9.28 8.45 -15.10
N PRO A 227 -9.83 9.17 -16.12
CA PRO A 227 -9.58 10.60 -16.34
C PRO A 227 -9.84 11.51 -15.13
N LEU A 228 -10.62 11.06 -14.16
CA LEU A 228 -10.92 11.76 -12.90
C LEU A 228 -9.64 12.22 -12.21
N PHE A 229 -8.63 11.33 -12.10
CA PHE A 229 -7.35 11.63 -11.45
C PHE A 229 -6.58 12.76 -12.13
N SER A 230 -6.86 12.96 -13.42
CA SER A 230 -6.28 14.03 -14.21
C SER A 230 -7.04 15.35 -14.11
N ILE A 231 -8.32 15.30 -13.73
CA ILE A 231 -9.15 16.49 -13.48
C ILE A 231 -8.88 17.00 -12.06
N ILE A 232 -8.91 16.12 -11.06
CA ILE A 232 -8.69 16.50 -9.66
C ILE A 232 -7.25 16.95 -9.39
N SER A 233 -6.28 16.61 -10.25
CA SER A 233 -4.92 17.11 -10.11
C SER A 233 -4.84 18.63 -10.24
N ALA A 234 -5.83 19.28 -10.87
CA ALA A 234 -5.96 20.73 -10.93
C ALA A 234 -6.23 21.38 -9.56
N LEU A 235 -6.64 20.59 -8.56
CA LEU A 235 -6.79 21.07 -7.18
C LEU A 235 -5.43 21.27 -6.47
N ASN A 236 -4.34 20.76 -7.04
CA ASN A 236 -3.00 21.05 -6.54
C ASN A 236 -2.63 22.50 -6.89
N SER A 237 -2.10 23.23 -5.90
CA SER A 237 -1.67 24.63 -6.05
C SER A 237 -0.68 24.85 -7.20
N SER A 238 0.28 23.93 -7.39
CA SER A 238 1.25 23.98 -8.49
C SER A 238 0.59 23.77 -9.88
N GLU A 239 -0.36 22.85 -10.01
CA GLU A 239 -1.05 22.61 -11.30
C GLU A 239 -2.07 23.71 -11.62
N ALA A 240 -2.71 24.29 -10.59
CA ALA A 240 -3.62 25.42 -10.70
C ALA A 240 -2.93 26.66 -11.30
N GLN A 241 -1.71 26.98 -10.83
CA GLN A 241 -0.93 28.11 -11.33
C GLN A 241 -0.48 27.93 -12.79
N HIS A 242 -0.22 26.71 -13.22
CA HIS A 242 0.17 26.42 -14.60
C HIS A 242 -0.98 26.48 -15.62
N PHE A 243 -2.19 26.87 -15.19
CA PHE A 243 -3.36 27.09 -16.05
C PHE A 243 -3.72 25.88 -16.93
N LYS A 244 -3.47 24.66 -16.46
CA LYS A 244 -3.89 23.42 -17.14
C LYS A 244 -5.33 23.06 -16.76
N ILE A 245 -6.29 23.90 -17.13
CA ILE A 245 -7.71 23.66 -16.79
C ILE A 245 -8.25 22.46 -17.56
N LYS A 246 -8.94 21.57 -16.85
CA LYS A 246 -9.79 20.53 -17.45
C LYS A 246 -11.25 20.83 -17.17
N SER A 247 -12.05 20.82 -18.23
CA SER A 247 -13.48 21.13 -18.16
C SER A 247 -14.20 20.27 -17.11
N PRO A 248 -15.01 20.85 -16.20
CA PRO A 248 -15.73 20.13 -15.14
C PRO A 248 -16.93 19.31 -15.66
N LYS A 249 -17.03 19.08 -16.98
CA LYS A 249 -18.10 18.31 -17.64
C LYS A 249 -18.37 16.94 -17.02
N ARG A 250 -17.38 16.35 -16.35
CA ARG A 250 -17.50 15.07 -15.66
C ARG A 250 -18.37 15.14 -14.39
N PHE A 251 -18.55 16.32 -13.79
CA PHE A 251 -19.33 16.53 -12.57
C PHE A 251 -20.62 17.31 -12.88
N PRO A 252 -21.70 16.64 -13.31
CA PRO A 252 -22.93 17.31 -13.76
C PRO A 252 -23.62 18.14 -12.67
N VAL A 253 -23.38 17.81 -11.39
CA VAL A 253 -23.89 18.59 -10.26
C VAL A 253 -23.20 19.96 -10.17
N VAL A 254 -21.88 20.02 -10.42
CA VAL A 254 -21.11 21.27 -10.36
C VAL A 254 -21.57 22.27 -11.43
N ASN A 255 -21.98 21.78 -12.61
CA ASN A 255 -22.52 22.63 -13.67
C ASN A 255 -23.83 23.35 -13.27
N LYS A 256 -24.52 22.91 -12.22
CA LYS A 256 -25.71 23.62 -11.69
C LYS A 256 -25.35 24.85 -10.86
N PHE A 257 -24.15 24.88 -10.30
CA PHE A 257 -23.68 25.91 -9.38
C PHE A 257 -22.63 26.83 -9.99
N VAL A 258 -22.03 26.44 -11.12
CA VAL A 258 -20.87 27.13 -11.70
C VAL A 258 -21.19 27.63 -13.10
N THR A 259 -21.00 28.94 -13.31
CA THR A 259 -21.03 29.55 -14.65
C THR A 259 -19.67 29.35 -15.32
N THR A 260 -19.62 28.74 -16.50
CA THR A 260 -18.36 28.36 -17.17
C THR A 260 -17.43 29.55 -17.42
N GLN A 261 -17.96 30.72 -17.79
CA GLN A 261 -17.15 31.92 -18.02
C GLN A 261 -16.52 32.44 -16.72
N LYS A 262 -17.32 32.55 -15.64
CA LYS A 262 -16.81 33.00 -14.34
C LYS A 262 -15.71 32.08 -13.82
N LEU A 263 -15.89 30.77 -13.98
CA LEU A 263 -14.88 29.77 -13.63
C LEU A 263 -13.58 30.01 -14.42
N ASP A 264 -13.67 30.20 -15.74
CA ASP A 264 -12.48 30.47 -16.57
C ASP A 264 -11.76 31.75 -16.14
N ASP A 265 -12.51 32.81 -15.84
CA ASP A 265 -11.97 34.08 -15.36
C ASP A 265 -11.28 33.93 -14.00
N GLU A 266 -11.87 33.18 -13.06
CA GLU A 266 -11.29 32.86 -11.74
C GLU A 266 -9.98 32.08 -11.89
N TRP A 267 -9.94 31.02 -12.70
CA TRP A 267 -8.71 30.26 -12.93
C TRP A 267 -7.60 31.10 -13.58
N ARG A 268 -7.94 32.04 -14.48
CA ARG A 268 -6.96 32.97 -15.06
C ARG A 268 -6.40 33.90 -14.02
N ALA A 269 -7.25 34.40 -13.11
CA ALA A 269 -6.80 35.22 -11.99
C ALA A 269 -5.84 34.44 -11.08
N HIS A 270 -6.15 33.16 -10.79
CA HIS A 270 -5.28 32.29 -9.99
C HIS A 270 -3.90 32.05 -10.62
N ALA A 271 -3.82 31.87 -11.94
CA ALA A 271 -2.56 31.72 -12.66
C ALA A 271 -1.68 32.99 -12.61
N MET A 272 -2.28 34.15 -12.39
CA MET A 272 -1.59 35.44 -12.31
C MET A 272 -1.24 35.86 -10.87
N LEU A 273 -1.64 35.08 -9.85
CA LEU A 273 -1.36 35.39 -8.45
C LEU A 273 0.14 35.33 -8.16
N ASN A 274 0.70 36.47 -7.72
CA ASN A 274 2.08 36.54 -7.25
C ASN A 274 2.14 36.36 -5.73
N PHE A 275 2.38 35.12 -5.29
CA PHE A 275 2.44 34.76 -3.86
C PHE A 275 3.51 35.54 -3.07
N ALA A 276 4.59 35.98 -3.73
CA ALA A 276 5.65 36.75 -3.08
C ALA A 276 5.17 38.14 -2.61
N GLN A 277 4.18 38.74 -3.29
CA GLN A 277 3.60 40.02 -2.90
C GLN A 277 2.66 39.92 -1.68
N HIS A 278 2.15 38.71 -1.41
CA HIS A 278 1.23 38.46 -0.29
C HIS A 278 1.90 37.88 0.95
N GLY A 279 3.24 37.88 1.01
CA GLY A 279 4.00 37.40 2.17
C GLY A 279 4.06 35.87 2.31
N PHE A 280 3.49 35.12 1.36
CA PHE A 280 3.60 33.67 1.32
C PHE A 280 4.94 33.29 0.68
N LYS A 281 5.87 32.80 1.51
CA LYS A 281 7.09 32.17 0.99
C LYS A 281 6.72 30.82 0.42
N LEU A 282 6.71 30.71 -0.91
CA LEU A 282 6.77 29.44 -1.63
C LEU A 282 8.10 28.75 -1.30
N HIS A 283 8.20 28.08 -0.14
CA HIS A 283 9.27 27.12 0.10
C HIS A 283 8.89 25.83 -0.60
N GLY A 284 9.37 25.66 -1.84
CA GLY A 284 9.36 24.40 -2.59
C GLY A 284 8.00 23.73 -2.72
N ASP A 285 7.31 23.97 -3.84
CA ASP A 285 6.25 23.13 -4.43
C ASP A 285 5.04 22.70 -3.59
N ASN A 286 4.88 23.15 -2.33
CA ASN A 286 3.83 22.61 -1.47
C ASN A 286 3.19 23.69 -0.58
N ILE A 287 2.51 24.68 -1.19
CA ILE A 287 1.40 25.33 -0.48
C ILE A 287 0.31 24.27 -0.39
N ASP A 288 -0.05 23.89 0.84
CA ASP A 288 -1.13 22.94 1.06
C ASP A 288 -2.41 23.44 0.36
N ALA A 289 -3.15 22.53 -0.26
CA ALA A 289 -4.31 22.90 -1.07
C ALA A 289 -5.32 23.71 -0.24
N GLU A 290 -5.46 23.42 1.05
CA GLU A 290 -6.36 24.15 1.96
C GLU A 290 -5.88 25.56 2.29
N CYS A 291 -4.57 25.84 2.22
CA CYS A 291 -4.04 27.19 2.35
C CYS A 291 -4.09 27.98 1.04
N TYR A 292 -4.18 27.28 -0.10
CA TYR A 292 -4.23 27.88 -1.42
C TYR A 292 -5.64 28.29 -1.84
N TRP A 293 -6.64 27.43 -1.57
CA TRP A 293 -8.06 27.65 -1.87
C TRP A 293 -8.76 28.42 -0.76
#